data_AF-A0A1H4A5B8-F1
#
_entry.id   AF-A0A1H4A5B8-F1
#
_cell.length_a   1.000
_cell.length_b   1.000
_cell.length_c   1.000
_cell.angle_alpha   90.00
_cell.angle_beta   90.00
_cell.angle_gamma   90.00
#
_symmetry.space_group_name_H-M   'P 1'
#
loop_
_entity.id
_entity.type
_entity.pdbx_description
1 polymer ?
#
loop_
_entity_poly.entity_id
_entity_poly.type
_entity_poly.pdbx_seq_one_letter_code
_entity_poly.pdbx_strand_id
1 'polypeptide(L)'
;VKQWIEENKEKIALFYLPSYSPELNPDEYLNCDLKQGMSAKKSPRDKDSLQRNVQNHMDMLSANPQRVKKYFGHEAIKYAG
;
A
#
# COMPACT_ATOMS: atom_id res chain seq x y z
N VAL A 1 -16.05 -1.47 14.12
CA VAL A 1 -15.34 -2.28 13.09
C VAL A 1 -15.90 -3.70 12.97
N LYS A 2 -15.92 -4.53 14.03
CA LYS A 2 -16.42 -5.93 13.96
C LYS A 2 -17.84 -6.06 13.38
N GLN A 3 -18.77 -5.21 13.82
CA GLN A 3 -20.15 -5.19 13.31
C GLN A 3 -20.21 -4.87 11.80
N TRP A 4 -19.44 -3.88 11.35
CA TRP A 4 -19.38 -3.53 9.93
C TRP A 4 -18.78 -4.67 9.08
N ILE A 5 -17.78 -5.38 9.61
CA ILE A 5 -17.24 -6.58 8.94
C ILE A 5 -18.34 -7.64 8.82
N GLU A 6 -19.09 -7.90 9.89
CA GLU A 6 -20.22 -8.85 9.90
C GLU A 6 -21.25 -8.53 8.81
N GLU A 7 -21.69 -7.28 8.75
CA GLU A 7 -22.67 -6.78 7.78
C GLU A 7 -22.17 -6.86 6.32
N ASN A 8 -20.86 -6.95 6.10
CA ASN A 8 -20.25 -6.95 4.76
C ASN A 8 -19.51 -8.25 4.42
N LYS A 9 -19.68 -9.33 5.21
CA LYS A 9 -18.96 -10.61 5.00
C LYS A 9 -19.10 -11.20 3.60
N GLU A 10 -20.20 -10.94 2.92
CA GLU A 10 -20.42 -11.42 1.54
C GLU A 10 -19.68 -10.58 0.48
N LYS A 11 -19.25 -9.36 0.83
CA LYS A 11 -18.59 -8.40 -0.07
C LYS A 11 -17.08 -8.32 0.14
N ILE A 12 -16.60 -8.66 1.33
CA ILE A 12 -15.19 -8.55 1.69
C ILE A 12 -14.68 -9.84 2.33
N ALA A 13 -13.45 -10.21 2.01
CA ALA A 13 -12.71 -11.25 2.71
C ALA A 13 -11.70 -10.60 3.64
N LEU A 14 -11.55 -11.14 4.85
CA LEU A 14 -10.59 -10.67 5.83
C LEU A 14 -9.46 -11.70 5.99
N PHE A 15 -8.24 -11.25 5.76
CA PHE A 15 -7.03 -12.05 5.93
C PHE A 15 -6.27 -11.54 7.15
N TYR A 16 -6.04 -12.43 8.12
CA TYR A 16 -5.28 -12.10 9.32
C TYR A 16 -3.83 -12.52 9.13
N LEU A 17 -2.93 -11.57 9.36
CA LEU A 17 -1.50 -11.82 9.39
C LEU A 17 -1.05 -12.18 10.81
N PRO A 18 -0.02 -13.04 10.95
CA PRO A 18 0.67 -13.22 12.20
C PRO A 18 1.16 -11.88 12.77
N SER A 19 1.14 -11.74 14.10
CA SER A 19 1.68 -10.57 14.76
C SER A 19 3.16 -10.39 14.41
N TYR A 20 3.57 -9.15 14.14
CA TYR A 20 4.94 -8.77 13.80
C TYR A 20 5.49 -9.37 12.48
N SER A 21 4.64 -9.69 11.52
CA SER A 21 5.04 -10.15 10.18
C SER A 21 4.82 -9.10 9.08
N PRO A 22 5.56 -7.97 9.07
CA PRO A 22 5.45 -6.96 8.02
C PRO A 22 5.82 -7.51 6.63
N GLU A 23 6.68 -8.51 6.55
CA GLU A 23 7.09 -9.19 5.29
C GLU A 23 5.94 -9.88 4.58
N LEU A 24 4.87 -10.20 5.31
CA LEU A 24 3.65 -10.79 4.76
C LEU A 24 2.63 -9.71 4.35
N ASN A 25 2.83 -8.45 4.69
CA ASN A 25 1.88 -7.40 4.34
C ASN A 25 2.20 -6.81 2.95
N PRO A 26 1.34 -6.98 1.94
CA PRO A 26 1.56 -6.42 0.61
C PRO A 26 1.67 -4.89 0.62
N ASP A 27 1.05 -4.22 1.60
CA ASP A 27 1.14 -2.76 1.73
C ASP A 27 2.56 -2.29 2.02
N GLU A 28 3.44 -3.13 2.58
CA GLU A 28 4.84 -2.76 2.81
C GLU A 28 5.59 -2.53 1.49
N TYR A 29 5.23 -3.21 0.41
CA TYR A 29 5.83 -2.96 -0.92
C TYR A 29 5.44 -1.60 -1.46
N LEU A 30 4.16 -1.25 -1.35
CA LEU A 30 3.66 0.08 -1.68
C LEU A 30 4.33 1.15 -0.82
N ASN A 31 4.43 0.92 0.50
CA ASN A 31 5.05 1.85 1.43
C ASN A 31 6.54 2.04 1.14
N CYS A 32 7.26 0.98 0.78
CA CYS A 32 8.66 1.06 0.39
C CYS A 32 8.83 1.90 -0.88
N ASP A 33 8.00 1.68 -1.90
CA ASP A 33 8.04 2.47 -3.14
C ASP A 33 7.72 3.94 -2.88
N LEU A 34 6.67 4.20 -2.10
CA LEU A 34 6.29 5.57 -1.71
C LEU A 34 7.42 6.26 -0.94
N LYS A 35 8.00 5.60 0.08
CA LYS A 35 9.11 6.15 0.87
C LYS A 35 10.30 6.46 -0.04
N GLN A 36 10.67 5.54 -0.93
CA GLN A 36 11.75 5.77 -1.90
C GLN A 36 11.45 6.96 -2.82
N GLY A 37 10.22 7.03 -3.35
CA GLY A 37 9.76 8.12 -4.20
C GLY A 37 9.73 9.48 -3.48
N MET A 38 9.46 9.50 -2.17
CA MET A 38 9.52 10.71 -1.35
C MET A 38 10.95 11.11 -1.03
N SER A 39 11.82 10.14 -0.68
CA SER A 39 13.23 10.40 -0.40
C SER A 39 14.00 10.93 -1.61
N ALA A 40 13.58 10.57 -2.83
CA ALA A 40 14.15 11.10 -4.06
C ALA A 40 13.71 12.55 -4.38
N LYS A 41 12.65 13.05 -3.75
CA LYS A 41 12.15 14.42 -3.93
C LYS A 41 12.82 15.35 -2.91
N LYS A 42 12.81 16.65 -3.25
CA LYS A 42 13.20 17.69 -2.28
C LYS A 42 12.28 17.62 -1.06
N SER A 43 12.87 17.66 0.13
CA SER A 43 12.12 17.62 1.39
C SER A 43 11.07 18.75 1.44
N PRO A 44 9.78 18.43 1.64
CA PRO A 44 8.73 19.42 1.74
C PRO A 44 8.92 20.27 3.00
N ARG A 45 8.57 21.56 2.89
CA ARG A 45 8.70 22.53 4.01
C ARG A 45 7.41 22.75 4.79
N ASP A 46 6.31 22.23 4.27
CA ASP A 46 4.98 22.35 4.82
C ASP A 46 4.15 21.09 4.53
N LYS A 47 3.03 20.97 5.25
CA LYS A 47 2.13 19.81 5.18
C LYS A 47 1.47 19.67 3.81
N ASP A 48 1.10 20.78 3.18
CA ASP A 48 0.38 20.77 1.90
C ASP A 48 1.27 20.25 0.76
N SER A 49 2.54 20.65 0.77
CA SER A 49 3.57 20.17 -0.14
C SER A 49 3.86 18.68 0.05
N LEU A 50 3.90 18.21 1.31
CA LEU A 50 4.04 16.79 1.61
C LEU A 50 2.84 16.00 1.06
N GLN A 51 1.62 16.45 1.36
CA GLN A 51 0.40 15.79 0.89
C GLN A 51 0.32 15.75 -0.63
N ARG A 52 0.65 16.86 -1.32
CA ARG A 52 0.69 16.90 -2.78
C ARG A 52 1.73 15.94 -3.35
N ASN A 53 2.90 15.85 -2.73
CA ASN A 53 3.96 14.94 -3.17
C ASN A 53 3.52 13.47 -3.07
N VAL A 54 2.87 13.10 -1.97
CA VAL A 54 2.30 11.77 -1.75
C VAL A 54 1.18 11.50 -2.75
N GLN A 55 0.23 12.41 -2.90
CA GLN A 55 -0.89 12.26 -3.84
C GLN A 55 -0.40 12.04 -5.28
N ASN A 56 0.51 12.88 -5.76
CA ASN A 56 1.07 12.74 -7.10
C ASN A 56 1.78 11.39 -7.31
N HIS A 57 2.40 10.85 -6.26
CA HIS A 57 3.03 9.53 -6.33
C HIS A 57 1.98 8.41 -6.40
N MET A 58 0.93 8.50 -5.58
CA MET A 58 -0.20 7.57 -5.63
C MET A 58 -0.93 7.59 -6.97
N ASP A 59 -1.17 8.78 -7.53
CA ASP A 59 -1.80 8.95 -8.85
C ASP A 59 -0.96 8.30 -9.96
N MET A 60 0.36 8.45 -9.90
CA MET A 60 1.29 7.78 -10.82
C MET A 60 1.21 6.25 -10.69
N LEU A 61 1.14 5.72 -9.47
CA LEU A 61 0.99 4.28 -9.24
C LEU A 61 -0.35 3.76 -9.75
N SER A 62 -1.45 4.47 -9.48
CA SER A 62 -2.78 4.14 -10.00
C SER A 62 -2.84 4.15 -11.52
N ALA A 63 -2.11 5.07 -12.17
CA ALA A 63 -1.98 5.11 -13.63
C ALA A 63 -1.06 4.00 -14.19
N ASN A 64 -0.29 3.30 -13.36
CA ASN A 64 0.64 2.24 -13.76
C ASN A 64 0.32 0.89 -13.09
N PRO A 65 -0.76 0.22 -13.52
CA PRO A 65 -1.20 -1.03 -12.89
C PRO A 65 -0.16 -2.16 -13.01
N GLN A 66 0.73 -2.12 -14.00
CA GLN A 66 1.79 -3.11 -14.14
C GLN A 66 2.82 -3.01 -13.01
N ARG A 67 3.10 -1.79 -12.54
CA ARG A 67 3.98 -1.58 -11.38
C ARG A 67 3.34 -2.11 -10.11
N VAL A 68 2.05 -1.86 -9.90
CA VAL A 68 1.29 -2.36 -8.74
C VAL A 68 1.23 -3.90 -8.73
N LYS A 69 0.96 -4.52 -9.89
CA LYS A 69 0.94 -5.99 -10.01
C LYS A 69 2.26 -6.65 -9.63
N LYS A 70 3.40 -5.99 -9.87
CA LYS A 70 4.72 -6.53 -9.50
C LYS A 70 4.89 -6.70 -8.00
N TYR A 71 4.20 -5.93 -7.16
CA TYR A 71 4.28 -6.09 -5.70
C TYR A 71 3.86 -7.51 -5.31
N PHE A 72 2.74 -7.98 -5.85
CA PHE A 72 2.19 -9.32 -5.61
C PHE A 72 3.02 -10.48 -6.18
N GLY A 73 4.10 -10.20 -6.91
CA GLY A 73 5.01 -11.23 -7.42
C GLY A 73 5.99 -11.79 -6.39
N HIS A 74 6.10 -11.17 -5.21
CA HIS A 74 7.06 -11.61 -4.19
C HIS A 74 6.54 -12.85 -3.43
N GLU A 75 7.43 -13.81 -3.17
CA GLU A 75 7.08 -15.10 -2.59
C GLU A 75 6.32 -15.01 -1.27
N ALA A 76 6.77 -14.13 -0.37
CA ALA A 76 6.14 -13.90 0.92
C ALA A 76 4.68 -13.41 0.86
N ILE A 77 4.25 -12.81 -0.26
CA ILE A 77 2.91 -12.23 -0.42
C ILE A 77 2.11 -12.85 -1.57
N LYS A 78 2.55 -14.01 -2.09
CA LYS A 78 1.82 -14.78 -3.12
C LYS A 78 0.37 -15.07 -2.73
N TYR A 79 0.06 -15.13 -1.43
CA TYR A 79 -1.30 -15.37 -0.94
C TYR A 79 -2.27 -14.22 -1.26
N ALA A 80 -1.76 -13.01 -1.55
CA ALA A 80 -2.54 -11.80 -1.77
C ALA A 80 -2.68 -11.44 -3.28
N GLY A 81 -2.04 -12.20 -4.18
CA GLY A 81 -1.94 -11.92 -5.61
C GLY A 81 -2.90 -12.70 -6.50
#